data_AF-A0AA40KNE1-F1
#
_entry.id   AF-A0AA40KNE1-F1
#
_cell.length_a   1.000
_cell.length_b   1.000
_cell.length_c   1.000
_cell.angle_alpha   90.00
_cell.angle_beta   90.00
_cell.angle_gamma   90.00
#
_symmetry.space_group_name_H-M   'P 1'
#
loop_
_entity.id
_entity.type
_entity.pdbx_description
1 polymer ?
#
loop_
_entity_poly.entity_id
_entity_poly.type
_entity_poly.pdbx_seq_one_letter_code
_entity_poly.pdbx_strand_id
1 'polypeptide(L)'
;MKQHVIETTILNVKTETVYNNCIMTIIDYVQTLSDNPYFGAGFGLFGLGAGAALLRKGMQAGMILFRRHYMITLEVPCRDKSYQWLLQWITHKGARKTQHLSVETSFEQRETGHIKTRYDFIPSIGTHFIRYEGNWIRVERTREQQTLDIQMGIPWETVQLTAFGKNRNIYFNILEEARQMALKEYEGKTIMYTAMGSEWRQFGHPRKRRPLNSVVLDSGVAERIINDCREFMTNPSWYSDRGIPYRRGYLLYGPPGCGKSSFITALAGELELGICVLNLSERGLTDDRLNHLLAVAPQQTIVLLEDIDAAFASREESKEIKAAYDGLNRVTFSGLLNCLDGVASTEARILFMTTNYLERLDPALVRPGRVDVKEYIGWCSAKQVEQMFLRFYRNIDDRANELAKQFTESVISQKKQVSPAQIQGFFMFYKNSPEDVLKNVSHIWELT
;
A
#
# COMPACT_ATOMS: atom_id res chain seq x y z
N MET A 1 28.30 38.84 84.79
CA MET A 1 27.58 39.68 85.78
C MET A 1 26.25 38.96 86.05
N LYS A 2 26.21 38.03 87.01
CA LYS A 2 25.91 38.21 88.47
C LYS A 2 24.51 38.84 88.63
N GLN A 3 23.51 38.21 89.24
CA GLN A 3 23.47 37.64 90.60
C GLN A 3 22.41 36.52 90.70
N HIS A 4 22.79 35.34 91.23
CA HIS A 4 22.48 34.78 92.57
C HIS A 4 21.09 34.09 92.68
N VAL A 5 21.01 32.75 92.79
CA VAL A 5 21.23 31.88 94.00
C VAL A 5 20.01 32.05 94.94
N ILE A 6 19.18 31.06 95.27
CA ILE A 6 19.38 29.92 96.20
C ILE A 6 18.15 28.97 96.12
N GLU A 7 18.38 27.65 96.10
CA GLU A 7 17.41 26.58 96.42
C GLU A 7 17.06 26.57 97.92
N THR A 8 15.84 26.20 98.34
CA THR A 8 15.62 25.19 99.42
C THR A 8 14.12 24.81 99.56
N THR A 9 13.91 23.50 99.46
CA THR A 9 12.89 22.55 99.95
C THR A 9 11.91 22.94 101.09
N ILE A 10 10.76 22.23 101.08
CA ILE A 10 9.89 21.72 102.18
C ILE A 10 8.47 22.33 102.22
N LEU A 11 7.46 21.56 101.76
CA LEU A 11 6.34 21.09 102.60
C LEU A 11 5.43 20.11 101.83
N ASN A 12 5.46 18.86 102.30
CA ASN A 12 4.47 17.81 102.05
C ASN A 12 3.09 18.25 102.54
N VAL A 13 2.06 18.19 101.68
CA VAL A 13 0.71 17.78 102.10
C VAL A 13 0.19 16.79 101.06
N LYS A 14 -0.08 15.58 101.54
CA LYS A 14 -0.68 14.45 100.83
C LYS A 14 -2.08 14.82 100.32
N THR A 15 -2.33 14.56 99.04
CA THR A 15 -3.65 14.15 98.55
C THR A 15 -3.45 12.95 97.64
N GLU A 16 -3.63 11.76 98.22
CA GLU A 16 -3.87 10.51 97.49
C GLU A 16 -5.22 10.63 96.77
N THR A 17 -5.21 10.66 95.44
CA THR A 17 -6.34 10.14 94.66
C THR A 17 -5.89 9.62 93.30
N VAL A 18 -5.64 8.30 93.29
CA VAL A 18 -5.96 7.33 92.23
C VAL A 18 -5.55 7.70 90.80
N TYR A 19 -4.43 7.13 90.37
CA TYR A 19 -4.19 6.73 88.99
C TYR A 19 -5.30 5.75 88.54
N ASN A 20 -6.07 6.11 87.52
CA ASN A 20 -6.73 5.12 86.66
C ASN A 20 -6.74 5.61 85.21
N ASN A 21 -6.06 4.85 84.36
CA ASN A 21 -6.04 4.97 82.92
C ASN A 21 -7.46 4.87 82.36
N CYS A 22 -7.90 5.88 81.60
CA CYS A 22 -9.04 5.73 80.69
C CYS A 22 -8.61 6.23 79.31
N ILE A 23 -7.92 5.39 78.55
CA ILE A 23 -7.85 5.56 77.10
C ILE A 23 -9.21 5.10 76.60
N MET A 24 -10.16 6.03 76.50
CA MET A 24 -11.41 5.81 75.78
C MET A 24 -11.07 5.36 74.36
N THR A 25 -11.46 4.15 73.99
CA THR A 25 -11.30 3.72 72.60
C THR A 25 -12.32 4.46 71.73
N ILE A 26 -12.04 4.60 70.43
CA ILE A 26 -12.98 5.22 69.47
C ILE A 26 -14.36 4.55 69.55
N ILE A 27 -14.40 3.28 69.93
CA ILE A 27 -15.61 2.49 70.13
C ILE A 27 -16.45 3.04 71.31
N ASP A 28 -15.81 3.39 72.43
CA ASP A 28 -16.50 3.93 73.62
C ASP A 28 -17.04 5.35 73.37
N TYR A 29 -16.34 6.15 72.56
CA TYR A 29 -16.80 7.47 72.13
C TYR A 29 -17.99 7.41 71.17
N VAL A 30 -18.01 6.41 70.29
CA VAL A 30 -19.12 6.16 69.36
C VAL A 30 -20.34 5.60 70.10
N GLN A 31 -20.15 4.76 71.12
CA GLN A 31 -21.23 4.24 71.96
C GLN A 31 -21.91 5.35 72.80
N THR A 32 -21.13 6.23 73.43
CA THR A 32 -21.68 7.36 74.23
C THR A 32 -22.40 8.41 73.38
N LEU A 33 -22.02 8.60 72.11
CA LEU A 33 -22.73 9.47 71.17
C LEU A 33 -23.97 8.81 70.54
N SER A 34 -23.99 7.47 70.46
CA SER A 34 -25.10 6.66 69.96
C SER A 34 -26.33 6.71 70.88
N ASP A 35 -26.13 6.83 72.19
CA ASP A 35 -27.20 6.90 73.19
C ASP A 35 -28.00 8.22 73.18
N ASN A 36 -27.55 9.23 72.41
CA ASN A 36 -28.29 10.48 72.24
C ASN A 36 -29.23 10.42 71.02
N PRO A 37 -30.56 10.51 71.20
CA PRO A 37 -31.54 10.37 70.13
C PRO A 37 -31.39 11.41 69.00
N TYR A 38 -30.76 12.57 69.27
CA TYR A 38 -30.46 13.58 68.25
C TYR A 38 -29.20 13.26 67.42
N PHE A 39 -28.24 12.51 67.96
CA PHE A 39 -27.00 12.12 67.25
C PHE A 39 -27.12 10.76 66.54
N GLY A 40 -28.01 9.86 66.99
CA GLY A 40 -28.30 8.60 66.32
C GLY A 40 -28.73 8.75 64.86
N ALA A 41 -29.47 9.82 64.53
CA ALA A 41 -29.83 10.15 63.14
C ALA A 41 -28.62 10.54 62.28
N GLY A 42 -27.63 11.22 62.86
CA GLY A 42 -26.38 11.60 62.19
C GLY A 42 -25.48 10.41 61.90
N PHE A 43 -25.35 9.47 62.86
CA PHE A 43 -24.64 8.20 62.64
C PHE A 43 -25.35 7.30 61.63
N GLY A 44 -26.68 7.26 61.64
CA GLY A 44 -27.47 6.56 60.62
C GLY A 44 -27.22 7.11 59.21
N LEU A 45 -27.21 8.44 59.06
CA LEU A 45 -26.91 9.09 57.78
C LEU A 45 -25.47 8.86 57.33
N PHE A 46 -24.51 8.92 58.25
CA PHE A 46 -23.11 8.60 57.97
C PHE A 46 -22.93 7.14 57.54
N GLY A 47 -23.55 6.20 58.23
CA GLY A 47 -23.54 4.77 57.90
C GLY A 47 -24.15 4.50 56.52
N LEU A 48 -25.28 5.13 56.19
CA LEU A 48 -25.89 5.07 54.86
C LEU A 48 -24.99 5.68 53.78
N GLY A 49 -24.34 6.82 54.07
CA GLY A 49 -23.40 7.48 53.16
C GLY A 49 -22.16 6.63 52.89
N ALA A 50 -21.56 6.06 53.95
CA ALA A 50 -20.41 5.17 53.86
C ALA A 50 -20.78 3.87 53.11
N GLY A 51 -21.93 3.28 53.42
CA GLY A 51 -22.47 2.11 52.73
C GLY A 51 -22.71 2.38 51.24
N ALA A 52 -23.35 3.50 50.89
CA ALA A 52 -23.56 3.91 49.50
C ALA A 52 -22.25 4.16 48.75
N ALA A 53 -21.24 4.74 49.41
CA ALA A 53 -19.92 4.95 48.83
C ALA A 53 -19.17 3.63 48.59
N LEU A 54 -19.23 2.68 49.53
CA LEU A 54 -18.66 1.34 49.39
C LEU A 54 -19.36 0.55 48.27
N LEU A 55 -20.69 0.60 48.20
CA LEU A 55 -21.45 -0.02 47.11
C LEU A 55 -21.07 0.58 45.75
N ARG A 56 -20.91 1.90 45.67
CA ARG A 56 -20.49 2.58 44.43
C ARG A 56 -19.09 2.11 43.99
N LYS A 57 -18.12 2.08 44.90
CA LYS A 57 -16.76 1.60 44.60
C LYS A 57 -16.74 0.11 44.26
N GLY A 58 -17.52 -0.70 44.99
CA GLY A 58 -17.68 -2.14 44.73
C GLY A 58 -18.28 -2.40 43.35
N MET A 59 -19.30 -1.64 42.94
CA MET A 59 -19.91 -1.73 41.62
C MET A 59 -18.93 -1.32 40.51
N GLN A 60 -18.15 -0.25 40.72
CA GLN A 60 -17.09 0.15 39.79
C GLN A 60 -16.02 -0.94 39.62
N ALA A 61 -15.52 -1.49 40.73
CA ALA A 61 -14.54 -2.57 40.70
C ALA A 61 -15.10 -3.85 40.04
N GLY A 62 -16.34 -4.22 40.38
CA GLY A 62 -17.06 -5.35 39.78
C GLY A 62 -17.24 -5.18 38.27
N MET A 63 -17.59 -3.99 37.81
CA MET A 63 -17.74 -3.69 36.38
C MET A 63 -16.40 -3.75 35.63
N ILE A 64 -15.30 -3.32 36.25
CA ILE A 64 -13.94 -3.45 35.70
C ILE A 64 -13.54 -4.91 35.60
N LEU A 65 -13.76 -5.71 36.66
CA LEU A 65 -13.46 -7.14 36.66
C LEU A 65 -14.30 -7.88 35.61
N PHE A 66 -15.56 -7.52 35.46
CA PHE A 66 -16.45 -8.06 34.44
C PHE A 66 -15.93 -7.77 33.03
N ARG A 67 -15.59 -6.50 32.72
CA ARG A 67 -14.99 -6.13 31.43
C ARG A 67 -13.68 -6.90 31.18
N ARG A 68 -12.84 -7.08 32.20
CA ARG A 68 -11.56 -7.76 32.07
C ARG A 68 -11.67 -9.27 31.84
N HIS A 69 -12.69 -9.93 32.41
CA HIS A 69 -12.81 -11.40 32.36
C HIS A 69 -13.80 -11.92 31.32
N TYR A 70 -14.79 -11.12 30.93
CA TYR A 70 -15.89 -11.54 30.06
C TYR A 70 -16.02 -10.74 28.77
N MET A 71 -15.14 -9.77 28.54
CA MET A 71 -15.09 -9.01 27.30
C MET A 71 -13.67 -9.01 26.74
N ILE A 72 -13.57 -8.87 25.43
CA ILE A 72 -12.31 -8.59 24.73
C ILE A 72 -12.44 -7.21 24.09
N THR A 73 -11.33 -6.49 24.04
CA THR A 73 -11.20 -5.23 23.32
C THR A 73 -10.05 -5.33 22.34
N LEU A 74 -10.31 -5.01 21.07
CA LEU A 74 -9.28 -4.74 20.07
C LEU A 74 -9.15 -3.21 19.93
N GLU A 75 -7.93 -2.69 19.96
CA GLU A 75 -7.63 -1.28 19.72
C GLU A 75 -6.81 -1.14 18.43
N VAL A 76 -7.28 -0.26 17.54
CA VAL A 76 -6.60 0.07 16.28
C VAL A 76 -6.31 1.57 16.25
N PRO A 77 -5.04 1.99 16.37
CA PRO A 77 -4.65 3.40 16.32
C PRO A 77 -4.65 3.93 14.89
N CYS A 78 -4.85 5.24 14.71
CA CYS A 78 -4.87 5.90 13.39
C CYS A 78 -3.56 5.76 12.59
N ARG A 79 -2.43 5.47 13.25
CA ARG A 79 -1.15 5.20 12.59
C ARG A 79 -1.08 3.86 11.86
N ASP A 80 -1.92 2.91 12.24
CA ASP A 80 -1.94 1.61 11.60
C ASP A 80 -2.68 1.67 10.25
N LYS A 81 -2.16 1.00 9.23
CA LYS A 81 -2.79 0.96 7.90
C LYS A 81 -4.22 0.39 7.95
N SER A 82 -4.47 -0.54 8.87
CA SER A 82 -5.77 -1.17 9.06
C SER A 82 -6.85 -0.21 9.59
N TYR A 83 -6.49 0.95 10.14
CA TYR A 83 -7.46 1.94 10.62
C TYR A 83 -8.44 2.36 9.52
N GLN A 84 -7.90 2.73 8.36
CA GLN A 84 -8.71 3.18 7.22
C GLN A 84 -9.57 2.04 6.67
N TRP A 85 -9.01 0.84 6.55
CA TRP A 85 -9.74 -0.35 6.10
C TRP A 85 -10.90 -0.68 7.03
N LEU A 86 -10.65 -0.62 8.34
CA LEU A 86 -11.63 -0.89 9.38
C LEU A 86 -12.74 0.16 9.37
N LEU A 87 -12.43 1.46 9.22
CA LEU A 87 -13.44 2.51 9.11
C LEU A 87 -14.34 2.33 7.88
N GLN A 88 -13.76 2.00 6.73
CA GLN A 88 -14.52 1.68 5.52
C GLN A 88 -15.43 0.45 5.73
N TRP A 89 -14.90 -0.60 6.38
CA TRP A 89 -15.69 -1.79 6.70
C TRP A 89 -16.84 -1.49 7.67
N ILE A 90 -16.60 -0.73 8.75
CA ILE A 90 -17.64 -0.31 9.70
C ILE A 90 -18.67 0.57 8.98
N THR A 91 -18.23 1.43 8.06
CA THR A 91 -19.12 2.25 7.25
C THR A 91 -20.04 1.38 6.38
N HIS A 92 -19.48 0.42 5.67
CA HIS A 92 -20.23 -0.42 4.75
C HIS A 92 -21.17 -1.40 5.48
N LYS A 93 -20.71 -2.02 6.58
CA LYS A 93 -21.45 -3.06 7.32
C LYS A 93 -22.29 -2.51 8.49
N GLY A 94 -21.83 -1.45 9.13
CA GLY A 94 -22.39 -0.88 10.35
C GLY A 94 -23.13 0.44 10.17
N ALA A 95 -22.64 1.35 9.31
CA ALA A 95 -23.15 2.73 9.29
C ALA A 95 -24.57 2.90 8.72
N ARG A 96 -25.15 1.88 8.08
CA ARG A 96 -26.57 1.91 7.68
C ARG A 96 -27.54 2.01 8.88
N LYS A 97 -27.08 1.77 10.11
CA LYS A 97 -27.89 1.84 11.33
C LYS A 97 -27.32 2.76 12.42
N THR A 98 -26.19 3.44 12.17
CA THR A 98 -25.59 4.35 13.16
C THR A 98 -26.26 5.71 13.13
N GLN A 99 -26.58 6.25 14.30
CA GLN A 99 -27.29 7.53 14.44
C GLN A 99 -26.36 8.75 14.31
N HIS A 100 -25.06 8.58 14.58
CA HIS A 100 -24.08 9.67 14.53
C HIS A 100 -23.09 9.45 13.40
N LEU A 101 -23.10 10.37 12.43
CA LEU A 101 -22.29 10.31 11.21
C LEU A 101 -21.38 11.53 11.14
N SER A 102 -20.18 11.33 10.64
CA SER A 102 -19.30 12.39 10.15
C SER A 102 -19.13 12.24 8.64
N VAL A 103 -18.94 13.37 7.96
CA VAL A 103 -18.77 13.40 6.50
C VAL A 103 -17.28 13.44 6.17
N GLU A 104 -16.84 12.53 5.34
CA GLU A 104 -15.57 12.61 4.63
C GLU A 104 -15.84 13.08 3.20
N THR A 105 -15.23 14.20 2.81
CA THR A 105 -15.42 14.77 1.47
C THR A 105 -14.19 14.53 0.63
N SER A 106 -14.30 13.66 -0.37
CA SER A 106 -13.31 13.55 -1.43
C SER A 106 -13.57 14.65 -2.45
N PHE A 107 -12.72 15.67 -2.47
CA PHE A 107 -12.76 16.78 -3.42
C PHE A 107 -11.63 16.62 -4.44
N GLU A 108 -11.96 16.17 -5.64
CA GLU A 108 -11.02 16.10 -6.76
C GLU A 108 -11.35 17.24 -7.73
N GLN A 109 -10.61 18.35 -7.64
CA GLN A 109 -10.64 19.40 -8.65
C GLN A 109 -9.55 19.10 -9.69
N ARG A 110 -9.98 18.87 -10.93
CA ARG A 110 -9.06 18.76 -12.07
C ARG A 110 -8.59 20.14 -12.48
N GLU A 111 -7.39 20.22 -13.03
CA GLU A 111 -6.81 21.45 -13.58
C GLU A 111 -7.69 22.09 -14.67
N THR A 112 -8.53 21.31 -15.34
CA THR A 112 -9.52 21.78 -16.31
C THR A 112 -10.72 22.52 -15.68
N GLY A 113 -10.74 22.73 -14.36
CA GLY A 113 -11.85 23.33 -13.62
C GLY A 113 -13.01 22.36 -13.31
N HIS A 114 -12.93 21.10 -13.76
CA HIS A 114 -13.94 20.11 -13.41
C HIS A 114 -13.78 19.63 -11.96
N ILE A 115 -14.82 19.81 -11.17
CA ILE A 115 -14.88 19.37 -9.77
C ILE A 115 -15.66 18.07 -9.70
N LYS A 116 -15.04 17.04 -9.14
CA LYS A 116 -15.70 15.80 -8.75
C LYS A 116 -15.69 15.72 -7.23
N THR A 117 -16.87 15.81 -6.64
CA THR A 117 -17.06 15.64 -5.20
C THR A 117 -17.71 14.29 -4.91
N ARG A 118 -17.20 13.59 -3.90
CA ARG A 118 -17.88 12.45 -3.28
C ARG A 118 -17.96 12.69 -1.79
N TYR A 119 -19.13 12.39 -1.22
CA TYR A 119 -19.37 12.42 0.21
C TYR A 119 -19.50 10.98 0.69
N ASP A 120 -18.62 10.58 1.59
CA ASP A 120 -18.66 9.29 2.26
C ASP A 120 -19.04 9.54 3.74
N PHE A 121 -20.03 8.80 4.23
CA PHE A 121 -20.50 8.93 5.61
C PHE A 121 -19.79 7.91 6.50
N ILE A 122 -18.94 8.36 7.41
CA ILE A 122 -18.24 7.49 8.35
C ILE A 122 -18.82 7.67 9.77
N PRO A 123 -18.71 6.66 10.66
CA PRO A 123 -19.14 6.82 12.05
C PRO A 123 -18.44 8.00 12.74
N SER A 124 -19.20 8.88 13.38
CA SER A 124 -18.62 10.00 14.11
C SER A 124 -17.82 9.53 15.34
N ILE A 125 -17.07 10.45 15.95
CA ILE A 125 -16.46 10.24 17.27
C ILE A 125 -17.58 9.88 18.26
N GLY A 126 -17.33 8.90 19.14
CA GLY A 126 -18.30 8.39 20.10
C GLY A 126 -18.43 6.86 20.09
N THR A 127 -19.48 6.37 20.76
CA THR A 127 -19.78 4.93 20.88
C THR A 127 -20.91 4.52 19.93
N HIS A 128 -20.69 3.44 19.20
CA HIS A 128 -21.62 2.81 18.27
C HIS A 128 -21.76 1.33 18.59
N PHE A 129 -22.85 0.71 18.15
CA PHE A 129 -23.07 -0.72 18.31
C PHE A 129 -23.34 -1.36 16.95
N ILE A 130 -22.61 -2.43 16.65
CA ILE A 130 -22.79 -3.23 15.44
C ILE A 130 -23.02 -4.68 15.81
N ARG A 131 -23.66 -5.43 14.91
CA ARG A 131 -23.87 -6.88 15.07
C ARG A 131 -23.08 -7.61 13.99
N TYR A 132 -22.22 -8.54 14.40
CA TYR A 132 -21.36 -9.34 13.52
C TYR A 132 -21.37 -10.80 13.97
N GLU A 133 -21.67 -11.73 13.05
CA GLU A 133 -21.78 -13.18 13.33
C GLU A 133 -22.63 -13.52 14.57
N GLY A 134 -23.72 -12.75 14.79
CA GLY A 134 -24.60 -12.93 15.94
C GLY A 134 -24.14 -12.24 17.24
N ASN A 135 -22.91 -11.72 17.29
CA ASN A 135 -22.35 -11.01 18.45
C ASN A 135 -22.57 -9.50 18.38
N TRP A 136 -22.87 -8.88 19.52
CA TRP A 136 -22.88 -7.43 19.66
C TRP A 136 -21.47 -6.92 19.92
N ILE A 137 -21.03 -5.97 19.09
CA ILE A 137 -19.73 -5.33 19.19
C ILE A 137 -19.96 -3.84 19.40
N ARG A 138 -19.41 -3.34 20.51
CA ARG A 138 -19.33 -1.91 20.80
C ARG A 138 -18.11 -1.34 20.08
N VAL A 139 -18.34 -0.38 19.21
CA VAL A 139 -17.30 0.35 18.48
C VAL A 139 -17.17 1.73 19.10
N GLU A 140 -16.03 2.05 19.66
CA GLU A 140 -15.77 3.34 20.32
C GLU A 140 -14.65 4.05 19.56
N ARG A 141 -14.96 5.20 18.96
CA ARG A 141 -14.00 6.07 18.28
C ARG A 141 -13.68 7.24 19.20
N THR A 142 -12.42 7.37 19.61
CA THR A 142 -11.95 8.47 20.47
C THR A 142 -10.93 9.32 19.72
N ARG A 143 -10.88 10.60 20.07
CA ARG A 143 -9.92 11.57 19.56
C ARG A 143 -9.26 12.26 20.74
N GLU A 144 -7.95 12.17 20.82
CA GLU A 144 -7.17 12.81 21.87
C GLU A 144 -6.87 14.26 21.49
N GLN A 145 -7.25 15.21 22.34
CA GLN A 145 -7.17 16.64 22.03
C GLN A 145 -5.77 17.24 22.27
N GLN A 146 -4.92 16.56 23.03
CA GLN A 146 -3.65 17.13 23.55
C GLN A 146 -2.41 16.71 22.76
N THR A 147 -2.50 15.66 21.93
CA THR A 147 -1.38 15.13 21.14
C THR A 147 -1.69 15.24 19.65
N LEU A 148 -0.95 16.12 18.97
CA LEU A 148 -0.95 16.23 17.50
C LEU A 148 0.13 15.32 16.93
N ASP A 149 -0.18 14.53 15.91
CA ASP A 149 0.87 13.83 15.16
C ASP A 149 1.67 14.86 14.36
N ILE A 150 2.97 14.95 14.65
CA ILE A 150 3.90 15.94 14.10
C ILE A 150 3.98 15.85 12.56
N GLN A 151 3.69 14.68 11.99
CA GLN A 151 3.76 14.45 10.53
C GLN A 151 2.50 14.85 9.77
N MET A 152 1.32 14.77 10.39
CA MET A 152 0.03 14.92 9.69
C MET A 152 -0.76 16.14 10.16
N GLY A 153 -0.44 16.72 11.33
CA GLY A 153 -1.23 17.80 11.94
C GLY A 153 -2.65 17.36 12.35
N ILE A 154 -2.92 16.07 12.30
CA ILE A 154 -4.19 15.46 12.70
C ILE A 154 -4.04 14.99 14.15
N PRO A 155 -5.03 15.26 15.03
CA PRO A 155 -5.04 14.74 16.38
C PRO A 155 -5.17 13.22 16.39
N TRP A 156 -4.59 12.61 17.42
CA TRP A 156 -4.55 11.17 17.55
C TRP A 156 -5.96 10.59 17.66
N GLU A 157 -6.30 9.66 16.78
CA GLU A 157 -7.59 8.95 16.79
C GLU A 157 -7.38 7.46 17.01
N THR A 158 -8.29 6.83 17.74
CA THR A 158 -8.29 5.38 17.95
C THR A 158 -9.68 4.82 17.78
N VAL A 159 -9.77 3.60 17.25
CA VAL A 159 -11.02 2.81 17.20
C VAL A 159 -10.85 1.59 18.07
N GLN A 160 -11.77 1.42 19.03
CA GLN A 160 -11.83 0.28 19.92
C GLN A 160 -13.06 -0.57 19.63
N LEU A 161 -12.88 -1.87 19.38
CA LEU A 161 -13.96 -2.85 19.23
C LEU A 161 -14.05 -3.74 20.47
N THR A 162 -15.09 -3.57 21.27
CA THR A 162 -15.36 -4.38 22.47
C THR A 162 -16.48 -5.38 22.21
N ALA A 163 -16.24 -6.67 22.37
CA ALA A 163 -17.24 -7.73 22.22
C ALA A 163 -17.35 -8.58 23.48
N PHE A 164 -18.52 -9.20 23.69
CA PHE A 164 -18.71 -10.18 24.75
C PHE A 164 -18.05 -11.51 24.39
N GLY A 165 -17.50 -12.18 25.40
CA GLY A 165 -16.88 -13.49 25.27
C GLY A 165 -15.36 -13.45 25.16
N LYS A 166 -14.76 -14.61 24.88
CA LYS A 166 -13.31 -14.82 24.81
C LYS A 166 -12.80 -15.20 23.41
N ASN A 167 -13.68 -15.23 22.41
CA ASN A 167 -13.31 -15.63 21.06
C ASN A 167 -12.57 -14.49 20.36
N ARG A 168 -11.27 -14.65 20.15
CA ARG A 168 -10.44 -13.66 19.43
C ARG A 168 -10.60 -13.73 17.92
N ASN A 169 -11.08 -14.86 17.39
CA ASN A 169 -11.18 -15.10 15.95
C ASN A 169 -12.14 -14.12 15.27
N ILE A 170 -13.15 -13.62 15.99
CA ILE A 170 -14.08 -12.60 15.49
C ILE A 170 -13.33 -11.35 15.01
N TYR A 171 -12.27 -10.94 15.70
CA TYR A 171 -11.50 -9.75 15.34
C TYR A 171 -10.60 -9.99 14.14
N PHE A 172 -9.98 -11.17 14.07
CA PHE A 172 -9.22 -11.59 12.89
C PHE A 172 -10.11 -11.62 11.64
N ASN A 173 -11.32 -12.18 11.74
CA ASN A 173 -12.27 -12.21 10.63
C ASN A 173 -12.69 -10.79 10.19
N ILE A 174 -12.99 -9.89 11.14
CA ILE A 174 -13.32 -8.49 10.84
C ILE A 174 -12.17 -7.77 10.13
N LEU A 175 -10.94 -7.89 10.65
CA LEU A 175 -9.77 -7.25 10.05
C LEU A 175 -9.47 -7.83 8.67
N GLU A 176 -9.65 -9.14 8.47
CA GLU A 176 -9.46 -9.80 7.19
C GLU A 176 -10.54 -9.40 6.17
N GLU A 177 -11.81 -9.32 6.56
CA GLU A 177 -12.87 -8.76 5.71
C GLU A 177 -12.61 -7.30 5.33
N ALA A 178 -12.16 -6.49 6.29
CA ALA A 178 -11.81 -5.09 6.05
C ALA A 178 -10.64 -4.97 5.07
N ARG A 179 -9.61 -5.79 5.25
CA ARG A 179 -8.46 -5.88 4.34
C ARG A 179 -8.90 -6.29 2.93
N GLN A 180 -9.74 -7.32 2.80
CA GLN A 180 -10.27 -7.78 1.52
C GLN A 180 -11.13 -6.70 0.84
N MET A 181 -11.96 -5.98 1.59
CA MET A 181 -12.77 -4.88 1.07
C MET A 181 -11.90 -3.75 0.52
N ALA A 182 -10.86 -3.35 1.26
CA ALA A 182 -9.91 -2.33 0.81
C ALA A 182 -9.11 -2.80 -0.41
N LEU A 183 -8.64 -4.05 -0.40
CA LEU A 183 -7.90 -4.64 -1.53
C LEU A 183 -8.74 -4.76 -2.78
N LYS A 184 -10.06 -4.97 -2.68
CA LYS A 184 -10.97 -5.01 -3.83
C LYS A 184 -10.98 -3.71 -4.63
N GLU A 185 -10.69 -2.58 -4.00
CA GLU A 185 -10.54 -1.31 -4.72
C GLU A 185 -9.25 -1.24 -5.57
N TYR A 186 -8.21 -1.95 -5.15
CA TYR A 186 -6.93 -2.07 -5.86
C TYR A 186 -6.86 -3.31 -6.76
N GLU A 187 -7.76 -4.27 -6.57
CA GLU A 187 -7.90 -5.47 -7.37
C GLU A 187 -8.17 -5.08 -8.83
N GLY A 188 -7.45 -5.73 -9.74
CA GLY A 188 -7.59 -5.41 -11.16
C GLY A 188 -6.92 -4.10 -11.59
N LYS A 189 -6.12 -3.43 -10.74
CA LYS A 189 -5.35 -2.23 -11.10
C LYS A 189 -3.83 -2.46 -11.04
N THR A 190 -3.10 -1.71 -11.85
CA THR A 190 -1.63 -1.65 -11.89
C THR A 190 -1.20 -0.27 -11.43
N ILE A 191 -0.35 -0.22 -10.41
CA ILE A 191 0.20 1.03 -9.86
C ILE A 191 1.48 1.37 -10.62
N MET A 192 1.57 2.59 -11.13
CA MET A 192 2.77 3.11 -11.78
C MET A 192 3.53 3.99 -10.79
N TYR A 193 4.84 3.81 -10.73
CA TYR A 193 5.76 4.65 -9.96
C TYR A 193 6.74 5.31 -10.92
N THR A 194 7.07 6.57 -10.63
CA THR A 194 8.11 7.33 -11.31
C THR A 194 9.12 7.83 -10.28
N ALA A 195 10.37 8.00 -10.70
CA ALA A 195 11.38 8.62 -9.87
C ALA A 195 11.13 10.13 -9.77
N MET A 196 11.05 10.67 -8.56
CA MET A 196 11.01 12.11 -8.30
C MET A 196 12.11 12.45 -7.32
N GLY A 197 13.21 13.01 -7.83
CA GLY A 197 14.45 13.10 -7.05
C GLY A 197 14.91 11.70 -6.64
N SER A 198 15.19 11.52 -5.36
CA SER A 198 15.72 10.27 -4.80
C SER A 198 14.64 9.27 -4.36
N GLU A 199 13.35 9.57 -4.58
CA GLU A 199 12.24 8.74 -4.10
C GLU A 199 11.35 8.23 -5.23
N TRP A 200 10.72 7.07 -5.01
CA TRP A 200 9.62 6.59 -5.85
C TRP A 200 8.32 7.23 -5.43
N ARG A 201 7.63 7.86 -6.38
CA ARG A 201 6.28 8.37 -6.17
C ARG A 201 5.32 7.72 -7.13
N GLN A 202 4.12 7.45 -6.63
CA GLN A 202 3.04 6.96 -7.48
C GLN A 202 2.74 8.02 -8.55
N PHE A 203 2.76 7.61 -9.81
CA PHE A 203 2.48 8.46 -10.94
C PHE A 203 1.03 8.28 -11.41
N GLY A 204 0.21 9.29 -11.13
CA GLY A 204 -1.21 9.30 -11.49
C GLY A 204 -2.05 8.28 -10.72
N HIS A 205 -3.28 8.08 -11.19
CA HIS A 205 -4.21 7.11 -10.60
C HIS A 205 -3.86 5.68 -11.01
N PRO A 206 -4.11 4.66 -10.16
CA PRO A 206 -3.90 3.27 -10.53
C PRO A 206 -4.69 2.92 -11.80
N ARG A 207 -3.99 2.36 -12.79
CA ARG A 207 -4.55 2.08 -14.12
C ARG A 207 -5.27 0.74 -14.09
N LYS A 208 -6.36 0.58 -14.85
CA LYS A 208 -6.96 -0.75 -15.04
C LYS A 208 -5.91 -1.69 -15.65
N ARG A 209 -5.83 -2.92 -15.15
CA ARG A 209 -4.92 -3.94 -15.69
C ARG A 209 -5.19 -4.09 -17.18
N ARG A 210 -4.10 -4.04 -17.96
CA ARG A 210 -4.15 -4.36 -19.38
C ARG A 210 -4.21 -5.88 -19.50
N PRO A 211 -5.28 -6.48 -20.06
CA PRO A 211 -5.36 -7.93 -20.21
C PRO A 211 -4.18 -8.44 -21.04
N LEU A 212 -3.55 -9.53 -20.62
CA LEU A 212 -2.40 -10.10 -21.32
C LEU A 212 -2.68 -10.38 -22.80
N ASN A 213 -3.86 -10.95 -23.08
CA ASN A 213 -4.31 -11.24 -24.44
C ASN A 213 -4.38 -9.99 -25.36
N SER A 214 -4.30 -8.78 -24.80
CA SER A 214 -4.29 -7.50 -25.55
C SER A 214 -3.00 -7.16 -26.24
N VAL A 215 -1.94 -7.89 -25.92
CA VAL A 215 -0.66 -7.78 -26.60
C VAL A 215 -0.43 -9.10 -27.32
N VAL A 216 -0.55 -9.06 -28.65
CA VAL A 216 -0.40 -10.23 -29.50
C VAL A 216 1.07 -10.36 -29.88
N LEU A 217 1.80 -11.21 -29.16
CA LEU A 217 3.17 -11.57 -29.47
C LEU A 217 3.23 -12.86 -30.30
N ASP A 218 4.42 -13.21 -30.77
CA ASP A 218 4.65 -14.48 -31.44
C ASP A 218 4.37 -15.68 -30.53
N SER A 219 4.05 -16.81 -31.14
CA SER A 219 3.60 -18.01 -30.43
C SER A 219 4.62 -18.48 -29.39
N GLY A 220 4.19 -18.61 -28.14
CA GLY A 220 5.00 -19.11 -27.03
C GLY A 220 5.90 -18.05 -26.37
N VAL A 221 6.05 -16.85 -26.94
CA VAL A 221 6.90 -15.79 -26.37
C VAL A 221 6.35 -15.33 -25.03
N ALA A 222 5.05 -15.00 -25.00
CA ALA A 222 4.39 -14.53 -23.79
C ALA A 222 4.41 -15.60 -22.69
N GLU A 223 4.08 -16.84 -23.03
CA GLU A 223 4.02 -17.97 -22.11
C GLU A 223 5.38 -18.28 -21.48
N ARG A 224 6.47 -18.25 -22.28
CA ARG A 224 7.83 -18.45 -21.77
C ARG A 224 8.20 -17.42 -20.71
N ILE A 225 8.00 -16.13 -21.00
CA ILE A 225 8.36 -15.06 -20.06
C ILE A 225 7.51 -15.14 -18.79
N ILE A 226 6.20 -15.38 -18.91
CA ILE A 226 5.31 -15.46 -17.75
C ILE A 226 5.68 -16.63 -16.85
N ASN A 227 5.93 -17.80 -17.43
CA ASN A 227 6.30 -18.99 -16.66
C ASN A 227 7.64 -18.77 -15.94
N ASP A 228 8.63 -18.17 -16.60
CA ASP A 228 9.91 -17.83 -15.97
C ASP A 228 9.74 -16.83 -14.81
N CYS A 229 8.93 -15.78 -14.99
CA CYS A 229 8.61 -14.84 -13.91
C CYS A 229 7.93 -15.53 -12.72
N ARG A 230 6.95 -16.40 -12.98
CA ARG A 230 6.23 -17.15 -11.93
C ARG A 230 7.16 -18.12 -11.20
N GLU A 231 8.03 -18.81 -11.92
CA GLU A 231 9.03 -19.70 -11.35
C GLU A 231 9.99 -18.92 -10.43
N PHE A 232 10.51 -17.78 -10.90
CA PHE A 232 11.34 -16.90 -10.10
C PHE A 232 10.63 -16.50 -8.80
N MET A 233 9.40 -15.98 -8.90
CA MET A 233 8.61 -15.50 -7.75
C MET A 233 8.29 -16.60 -6.72
N THR A 234 8.14 -17.85 -7.16
CA THR A 234 7.73 -18.98 -6.30
C THR A 234 8.92 -19.63 -5.58
N ASN A 235 10.15 -19.43 -6.06
CA ASN A 235 11.33 -20.16 -5.59
C ASN A 235 12.40 -19.29 -4.88
N PRO A 236 12.06 -18.39 -3.93
CA PRO A 236 13.07 -17.56 -3.26
C PRO A 236 14.08 -18.37 -2.44
N SER A 237 13.65 -19.47 -1.81
CA SER A 237 14.53 -20.34 -1.00
C SER A 237 15.64 -20.97 -1.84
N TRP A 238 15.36 -21.35 -3.08
CA TRP A 238 16.35 -21.98 -3.96
C TRP A 238 17.59 -21.09 -4.18
N TYR A 239 17.36 -19.77 -4.29
CA TYR A 239 18.41 -18.75 -4.43
C TYR A 239 19.16 -18.55 -3.11
N SER A 240 18.42 -18.37 -2.01
CA SER A 240 18.99 -18.14 -0.67
C SER A 240 19.86 -19.31 -0.20
N ASP A 241 19.39 -20.55 -0.37
CA ASP A 241 20.11 -21.77 0.02
C ASP A 241 21.45 -21.95 -0.72
N ARG A 242 21.58 -21.32 -1.89
CA ARG A 242 22.78 -21.37 -2.75
C ARG A 242 23.63 -20.11 -2.65
N GLY A 243 23.25 -19.13 -1.84
CA GLY A 243 23.93 -17.84 -1.75
C GLY A 243 23.91 -17.06 -3.07
N ILE A 244 22.95 -17.33 -3.95
CA ILE A 244 22.78 -16.61 -5.22
C ILE A 244 21.87 -15.42 -4.95
N PRO A 245 22.25 -14.19 -5.33
CA PRO A 245 21.39 -13.03 -5.16
C PRO A 245 20.02 -13.24 -5.83
N TYR A 246 18.93 -13.03 -5.07
CA TYR A 246 17.57 -13.25 -5.55
C TYR A 246 17.10 -12.11 -6.47
N ARG A 247 17.57 -12.13 -7.72
CA ARG A 247 17.35 -11.10 -8.74
C ARG A 247 17.14 -11.78 -10.10
N ARG A 248 16.30 -11.17 -10.96
CA ARG A 248 16.06 -11.67 -12.33
C ARG A 248 16.00 -10.52 -13.32
N GLY A 249 16.84 -10.58 -14.36
CA GLY A 249 16.92 -9.57 -15.41
C GLY A 249 16.38 -10.05 -16.76
N TYR A 250 15.52 -9.25 -17.38
CA TYR A 250 14.92 -9.50 -18.69
C TYR A 250 15.31 -8.40 -19.67
N LEU A 251 15.67 -8.76 -20.89
CA LEU A 251 15.91 -7.83 -21.99
C LEU A 251 14.97 -8.16 -23.15
N LEU A 252 14.06 -7.23 -23.45
CA LEU A 252 13.21 -7.29 -24.64
C LEU A 252 13.80 -6.40 -25.72
N TYR A 253 14.13 -6.97 -26.88
CA TYR A 253 14.77 -6.23 -27.97
C TYR A 253 14.06 -6.46 -29.31
N GLY A 254 14.12 -5.46 -30.19
CA GLY A 254 13.54 -5.53 -31.53
C GLY A 254 13.04 -4.16 -32.01
N PRO A 255 12.45 -4.08 -33.20
CA PRO A 255 12.06 -2.81 -33.81
C PRO A 255 11.09 -1.98 -32.95
N PRO A 256 11.05 -0.64 -33.13
CA PRO A 256 10.06 0.20 -32.46
C PRO A 256 8.64 -0.21 -32.86
N GLY A 257 7.66 0.03 -31.98
CA GLY A 257 6.25 -0.27 -32.27
C GLY A 257 5.86 -1.75 -32.23
N CYS A 258 6.76 -2.67 -31.83
CA CYS A 258 6.48 -4.10 -31.75
C CYS A 258 5.86 -4.58 -30.42
N GLY A 259 5.58 -3.66 -29.49
CA GLY A 259 4.81 -3.98 -28.27
C GLY A 259 5.62 -4.35 -27.03
N LYS A 260 6.95 -4.12 -27.01
CA LYS A 260 7.84 -4.38 -25.85
C LYS A 260 7.29 -3.81 -24.53
N SER A 261 7.12 -2.48 -24.43
CA SER A 261 6.60 -1.82 -23.23
C SER A 261 5.12 -2.16 -22.95
N SER A 262 4.35 -2.38 -24.02
CA SER A 262 2.94 -2.81 -23.90
C SER A 262 2.82 -4.18 -23.24
N PHE A 263 3.70 -5.12 -23.60
CA PHE A 263 3.75 -6.45 -23.02
C PHE A 263 4.13 -6.39 -21.54
N ILE A 264 5.15 -5.63 -21.18
CA ILE A 264 5.59 -5.47 -19.78
C ILE A 264 4.45 -4.91 -18.92
N THR A 265 3.70 -3.94 -19.45
CA THR A 265 2.53 -3.38 -18.75
C THR A 265 1.44 -4.43 -18.52
N ALA A 266 1.20 -5.31 -19.49
CA ALA A 266 0.21 -6.37 -19.37
C ALA A 266 0.68 -7.50 -18.45
N LEU A 267 1.98 -7.85 -18.52
CA LEU A 267 2.65 -8.82 -17.65
C LEU A 267 2.58 -8.40 -16.18
N ALA A 268 2.86 -7.13 -15.88
CA ALA A 268 2.75 -6.59 -14.52
C ALA A 268 1.32 -6.74 -13.98
N GLY A 269 0.31 -6.49 -14.82
CA GLY A 269 -1.08 -6.70 -14.46
C GLY A 269 -1.42 -8.16 -14.18
N GLU A 270 -0.91 -9.10 -15.00
CA GLU A 270 -1.10 -10.54 -14.83
C GLU A 270 -0.43 -11.09 -13.56
N LEU A 271 0.73 -10.55 -13.19
CA LEU A 271 1.49 -10.94 -12.00
C LEU A 271 1.10 -10.14 -10.74
N GLU A 272 0.14 -9.23 -10.85
CA GLU A 272 -0.29 -8.31 -9.78
C GLU A 272 0.83 -7.42 -9.22
N LEU A 273 1.79 -7.05 -10.06
CA LEU A 273 2.92 -6.21 -9.71
C LEU A 273 2.68 -4.74 -10.09
N GLY A 274 3.25 -3.82 -9.32
CA GLY A 274 3.42 -2.42 -9.74
C GLY A 274 4.53 -2.27 -10.77
N ILE A 275 4.65 -1.10 -11.41
CA ILE A 275 5.73 -0.81 -12.37
C ILE A 275 6.46 0.45 -11.95
N CYS A 276 7.77 0.34 -11.74
CA CYS A 276 8.69 1.43 -11.50
C CYS A 276 9.38 1.80 -12.80
N VAL A 277 8.90 2.86 -13.46
CA VAL A 277 9.46 3.30 -14.74
C VAL A 277 10.62 4.25 -14.48
N LEU A 278 11.77 3.93 -15.07
CA LEU A 278 12.97 4.75 -15.01
C LEU A 278 13.48 5.04 -16.41
N ASN A 279 13.63 6.32 -16.74
CA ASN A 279 14.25 6.75 -17.98
C ASN A 279 15.70 7.16 -17.69
N LEU A 280 16.66 6.42 -18.25
CA LEU A 280 18.09 6.69 -18.05
C LEU A 280 18.56 8.01 -18.68
N SER A 281 17.78 8.57 -19.60
CA SER A 281 18.08 9.86 -20.25
C SER A 281 17.56 11.07 -19.45
N GLU A 282 16.94 10.86 -18.28
CA GLU A 282 16.47 11.94 -17.42
C GLU A 282 17.62 12.88 -17.00
N ARG A 283 17.44 14.19 -17.15
CA ARG A 283 18.43 15.18 -16.72
C ARG A 283 18.58 15.15 -15.21
N GLY A 284 19.82 15.05 -14.72
CA GLY A 284 20.11 15.01 -13.28
C GLY A 284 19.94 13.62 -12.64
N LEU A 285 19.78 12.56 -13.43
CA LEU A 285 19.94 11.20 -12.95
C LEU A 285 21.44 10.85 -12.92
N THR A 286 21.97 10.63 -11.72
CA THR A 286 23.38 10.28 -11.45
C THR A 286 23.52 8.79 -11.13
N ASP A 287 24.75 8.27 -11.12
CA ASP A 287 25.03 6.89 -10.73
C ASP A 287 24.57 6.59 -9.29
N ASP A 288 24.85 7.50 -8.35
CA ASP A 288 24.44 7.34 -6.95
C ASP A 288 22.90 7.38 -6.80
N ARG A 289 22.25 8.29 -7.53
CA ARG A 289 20.79 8.42 -7.52
C ARG A 289 20.13 7.18 -8.13
N LEU A 290 20.67 6.66 -9.23
CA LEU A 290 20.23 5.42 -9.85
C LEU A 290 20.36 4.25 -8.88
N ASN A 291 21.53 4.09 -8.24
CA ASN A 291 21.77 3.02 -7.28
C ASN A 291 20.78 3.09 -6.11
N HIS A 292 20.57 4.30 -5.58
CA HIS A 292 19.61 4.52 -4.51
C HIS A 292 18.19 4.19 -4.94
N LEU A 293 17.73 4.65 -6.11
CA LEU A 293 16.39 4.35 -6.63
C LEU A 293 16.17 2.84 -6.81
N LEU A 294 17.15 2.10 -7.32
CA LEU A 294 17.03 0.64 -7.42
C LEU A 294 16.97 -0.01 -6.04
N ALA A 295 17.69 0.52 -5.05
CA ALA A 295 17.67 0.00 -3.68
C ALA A 295 16.33 0.27 -2.96
N VAL A 296 15.73 1.45 -3.15
CA VAL A 296 14.46 1.81 -2.49
C VAL A 296 13.21 1.50 -3.32
N ALA A 297 13.33 0.67 -4.36
CA ALA A 297 12.19 0.25 -5.16
C ALA A 297 11.13 -0.42 -4.27
N PRO A 298 9.84 -0.02 -4.38
CA PRO A 298 8.76 -0.65 -3.64
C PRO A 298 8.72 -2.17 -3.89
N GLN A 299 8.38 -2.95 -2.87
CA GLN A 299 8.18 -4.39 -3.01
C GLN A 299 7.04 -4.71 -4.00
N GLN A 300 7.06 -5.92 -4.57
CA GLN A 300 6.06 -6.36 -5.55
C GLN A 300 5.94 -5.42 -6.76
N THR A 301 7.09 -4.96 -7.27
CA THR A 301 7.17 -4.15 -8.48
C THR A 301 8.12 -4.74 -9.51
N ILE A 302 7.84 -4.44 -10.78
CA ILE A 302 8.78 -4.57 -11.88
C ILE A 302 9.50 -3.24 -12.04
N VAL A 303 10.83 -3.25 -12.01
CA VAL A 303 11.62 -2.09 -12.44
C VAL A 303 11.75 -2.15 -13.96
N LEU A 304 11.35 -1.08 -14.64
CA LEU A 304 11.39 -0.95 -16.09
C LEU A 304 12.39 0.14 -16.49
N LEU A 305 13.46 -0.25 -17.17
CA LEU A 305 14.37 0.68 -17.85
C LEU A 305 13.99 0.73 -19.33
N GLU A 306 13.41 1.84 -19.77
CA GLU A 306 13.04 2.01 -21.18
C GLU A 306 14.18 2.58 -22.01
N ASP A 307 14.28 2.12 -23.27
CA ASP A 307 15.17 2.62 -24.32
C ASP A 307 16.62 2.79 -23.83
N ILE A 308 17.18 1.73 -23.24
CA ILE A 308 18.52 1.75 -22.63
C ILE A 308 19.62 2.10 -23.64
N ASP A 309 19.39 1.89 -24.94
CA ASP A 309 20.31 2.29 -26.00
C ASP A 309 20.41 3.81 -26.17
N ALA A 310 19.31 4.55 -25.98
CA ALA A 310 19.30 6.01 -26.14
C ALA A 310 20.16 6.72 -25.09
N ALA A 311 20.28 6.16 -23.89
CA ALA A 311 21.08 6.72 -22.81
C ALA A 311 22.59 6.71 -23.11
N PHE A 312 23.06 5.79 -23.96
CA PHE A 312 24.49 5.56 -24.19
C PHE A 312 24.92 5.75 -25.66
N ALA A 313 23.98 5.87 -26.60
CA ALA A 313 24.26 6.03 -28.04
C ALA A 313 24.93 7.37 -28.42
N SER A 314 24.95 8.38 -27.54
CA SER A 314 25.62 9.66 -27.80
C SER A 314 27.16 9.61 -27.74
N ARG A 315 27.77 8.41 -27.66
CA ARG A 315 29.22 8.24 -27.51
C ARG A 315 30.02 8.36 -28.81
N GLU A 316 29.37 8.39 -29.97
CA GLU A 316 30.03 8.43 -31.29
C GLU A 316 30.06 9.82 -31.97
N GLU A 317 29.30 10.83 -31.49
CA GLU A 317 29.31 12.16 -32.11
C GLU A 317 30.29 13.13 -31.43
N SER A 318 31.44 13.32 -32.08
CA SER A 318 32.43 14.41 -31.92
C SER A 318 33.14 14.57 -30.55
N LYS A 319 34.48 14.58 -30.59
CA LYS A 319 35.37 14.83 -29.43
C LYS A 319 35.12 16.18 -28.74
N GLU A 320 34.53 17.15 -29.45
CA GLU A 320 34.23 18.49 -28.92
C GLU A 320 32.99 18.50 -27.99
N ILE A 321 32.02 17.60 -28.19
CA ILE A 321 30.84 17.48 -27.32
C ILE A 321 31.21 16.79 -26.00
N LYS A 322 32.13 15.80 -26.01
CA LYS A 322 32.57 15.12 -24.78
C LYS A 322 33.08 16.08 -23.69
N ALA A 323 33.81 17.14 -24.06
CA ALA A 323 34.33 18.11 -23.10
C ALA A 323 33.25 19.01 -22.45
N ALA A 324 32.14 19.27 -23.17
CA ALA A 324 31.02 20.05 -22.63
C ALA A 324 30.08 19.21 -21.73
N TYR A 325 30.07 17.89 -21.91
CA TYR A 325 29.22 16.95 -21.15
C TYR A 325 29.94 16.22 -20.02
N ASP A 326 31.28 16.28 -19.94
CA ASP A 326 32.11 15.66 -18.88
C ASP A 326 31.84 16.24 -17.47
N GLY A 327 31.17 17.39 -17.38
CA GLY A 327 30.74 18.00 -16.12
C GLY A 327 29.26 17.79 -15.76
N LEU A 328 28.48 17.12 -16.61
CA LEU A 328 27.07 16.83 -16.36
C LEU A 328 26.95 15.47 -15.66
N ASN A 329 26.64 15.51 -14.36
CA ASN A 329 26.28 14.35 -13.54
C ASN A 329 25.16 13.52 -14.20
N ARG A 330 25.55 12.55 -15.04
CA ARG A 330 24.68 11.65 -15.79
C ARG A 330 25.03 10.20 -15.46
N VAL A 331 24.08 9.31 -15.71
CA VAL A 331 24.31 7.87 -15.58
C VAL A 331 25.42 7.43 -16.52
N THR A 332 26.48 6.86 -15.96
CA THR A 332 27.56 6.23 -16.72
C THR A 332 27.22 4.77 -16.98
N PHE A 333 27.78 4.21 -18.04
CA PHE A 333 27.60 2.78 -18.33
C PHE A 333 28.13 1.90 -17.18
N SER A 334 29.31 2.22 -16.66
CA SER A 334 29.89 1.54 -15.49
C SER A 334 29.00 1.69 -14.25
N GLY A 335 28.41 2.86 -14.03
CA GLY A 335 27.45 3.12 -12.97
C GLY A 335 26.22 2.23 -13.08
N LEU A 336 25.59 2.17 -14.26
CA LEU A 336 24.47 1.26 -14.51
C LEU A 336 24.86 -0.19 -14.22
N LEU A 337 26.02 -0.66 -14.70
CA LEU A 337 26.48 -2.02 -14.44
C LEU A 337 26.59 -2.29 -12.94
N ASN A 338 27.28 -1.43 -12.19
CA ASN A 338 27.43 -1.55 -10.74
C ASN A 338 26.07 -1.51 -10.00
N CYS A 339 25.08 -0.77 -10.52
CA CYS A 339 23.74 -0.75 -9.94
C CYS A 339 23.01 -2.10 -10.16
N LEU A 340 23.26 -2.79 -11.27
CA LEU A 340 22.58 -4.04 -11.61
C LEU A 340 23.11 -5.26 -10.83
N ASP A 341 24.42 -5.38 -10.67
CA ASP A 341 25.06 -6.55 -10.05
C ASP A 341 25.93 -6.23 -8.83
N GLY A 342 25.93 -4.99 -8.36
CA GLY A 342 26.68 -4.56 -7.20
C GLY A 342 26.33 -5.32 -5.92
N VAL A 343 27.29 -5.32 -5.00
CA VAL A 343 27.18 -5.92 -3.65
C VAL A 343 26.08 -5.22 -2.83
N ALA A 344 25.80 -3.96 -3.13
CA ALA A 344 24.80 -3.15 -2.43
C ALA A 344 23.39 -3.23 -3.04
N SER A 345 23.17 -3.91 -4.19
CA SER A 345 21.84 -3.90 -4.81
C SER A 345 20.88 -4.85 -4.09
N THR A 346 19.64 -4.40 -3.94
CA THR A 346 18.59 -5.09 -3.20
C THR A 346 18.12 -6.40 -3.84
N GLU A 347 17.63 -7.30 -2.99
CA GLU A 347 17.07 -8.59 -3.37
C GLU A 347 15.58 -8.50 -3.73
N ALA A 348 15.01 -9.60 -4.22
CA ALA A 348 13.61 -9.74 -4.62
C ALA A 348 13.17 -8.76 -5.73
N ARG A 349 14.02 -8.61 -6.74
CA ARG A 349 13.82 -7.65 -7.84
C ARG A 349 13.67 -8.33 -9.19
N ILE A 350 12.61 -7.95 -9.90
CA ILE A 350 12.42 -8.24 -11.33
C ILE A 350 12.74 -6.96 -12.10
N LEU A 351 13.71 -7.05 -13.02
CA LEU A 351 14.12 -5.95 -13.88
C LEU A 351 13.80 -6.27 -15.34
N PHE A 352 13.09 -5.37 -16.01
CA PHE A 352 12.92 -5.39 -17.45
C PHE A 352 13.67 -4.23 -18.09
N MET A 353 14.39 -4.52 -19.16
CA MET A 353 15.03 -3.55 -20.03
C MET A 353 14.45 -3.67 -21.44
N THR A 354 14.22 -2.54 -22.10
CA THR A 354 13.82 -2.50 -23.49
C THR A 354 14.86 -1.79 -24.34
N THR A 355 15.12 -2.31 -25.54
CA THR A 355 15.98 -1.65 -26.52
C THR A 355 15.47 -1.83 -27.94
N ASN A 356 15.74 -0.85 -28.80
CA ASN A 356 15.46 -0.98 -30.23
C ASN A 356 16.65 -1.54 -31.03
N TYR A 357 17.87 -1.41 -30.49
CA TYR A 357 19.13 -1.71 -31.18
C TYR A 357 20.03 -2.54 -30.27
N LEU A 358 19.93 -3.87 -30.35
CA LEU A 358 20.71 -4.78 -29.50
C LEU A 358 22.23 -4.61 -29.71
N GLU A 359 22.63 -4.32 -30.94
CA GLU A 359 24.02 -4.12 -31.36
C GLU A 359 24.70 -2.90 -30.71
N ARG A 360 23.92 -1.96 -30.17
CA ARG A 360 24.44 -0.78 -29.47
C ARG A 360 24.76 -1.06 -28.00
N LEU A 361 24.35 -2.22 -27.49
CA LEU A 361 24.57 -2.58 -26.09
C LEU A 361 25.92 -3.28 -25.94
N ASP A 362 26.69 -2.84 -24.94
CA ASP A 362 27.94 -3.49 -24.59
C ASP A 362 27.67 -4.92 -24.09
N PRO A 363 28.42 -5.94 -24.59
CA PRO A 363 28.30 -7.33 -24.15
C PRO A 363 28.37 -7.55 -22.64
N ALA A 364 28.99 -6.63 -21.90
CA ALA A 364 29.04 -6.67 -20.45
C ALA A 364 27.67 -6.50 -19.78
N LEU A 365 26.73 -5.76 -20.38
CA LEU A 365 25.38 -5.59 -19.83
C LEU A 365 24.58 -6.89 -19.89
N VAL A 366 24.77 -7.68 -20.95
CA VAL A 366 23.94 -8.86 -21.27
C VAL A 366 24.47 -10.17 -20.66
N ARG A 367 25.35 -10.10 -19.68
CA ARG A 367 25.89 -11.28 -18.98
C ARG A 367 24.86 -11.86 -18.02
N PRO A 368 24.83 -13.20 -17.82
CA PRO A 368 24.01 -13.83 -16.78
C PRO A 368 24.24 -13.20 -15.40
N GLY A 369 23.17 -13.04 -14.61
CA GLY A 369 23.16 -12.28 -13.36
C GLY A 369 22.81 -10.79 -13.52
N ARG A 370 22.95 -10.22 -14.73
CA ARG A 370 22.43 -8.89 -15.11
C ARG A 370 21.23 -9.02 -16.04
N VAL A 371 21.38 -9.85 -17.07
CA VAL A 371 20.33 -10.24 -18.01
C VAL A 371 20.34 -11.77 -18.11
N ASP A 372 19.29 -12.39 -17.58
CA ASP A 372 19.13 -13.83 -17.55
C ASP A 372 18.30 -14.32 -18.74
N VAL A 373 17.34 -13.51 -19.19
CA VAL A 373 16.46 -13.82 -20.31
C VAL A 373 16.54 -12.71 -21.36
N LYS A 374 16.83 -13.10 -22.60
CA LYS A 374 16.83 -12.21 -23.77
C LYS A 374 15.78 -12.70 -24.75
N GLU A 375 14.81 -11.85 -25.05
CA GLU A 375 13.71 -12.21 -25.95
C GLU A 375 13.58 -11.19 -27.07
N TYR A 376 13.51 -11.70 -28.31
CA TYR A 376 13.29 -10.89 -29.50
C TYR A 376 11.79 -10.67 -29.72
N ILE A 377 11.38 -9.41 -29.88
CA ILE A 377 10.01 -9.01 -30.22
C ILE A 377 10.06 -8.25 -31.55
N GLY A 378 9.77 -8.97 -32.63
CA GLY A 378 9.92 -8.50 -34.00
C GLY A 378 8.63 -8.03 -34.68
N TRP A 379 8.73 -7.93 -36.00
CA TRP A 379 7.60 -7.64 -36.90
C TRP A 379 6.52 -8.72 -36.84
N CYS A 380 5.29 -8.38 -37.25
CA CYS A 380 4.17 -9.31 -37.16
C CYS A 380 4.38 -10.57 -38.02
N SER A 381 4.22 -11.74 -37.42
CA SER A 381 3.99 -12.99 -38.13
C SER A 381 2.55 -13.09 -38.66
N ALA A 382 2.32 -13.99 -39.61
CA ALA A 382 0.98 -14.28 -40.15
C ALA A 382 -0.06 -14.52 -39.04
N LYS A 383 0.31 -15.31 -38.04
CA LYS A 383 -0.54 -15.61 -36.89
C LYS A 383 -0.84 -14.36 -36.07
N GLN A 384 0.13 -13.48 -35.85
CA GLN A 384 -0.11 -12.23 -35.13
C GLN A 384 -1.10 -11.33 -35.87
N VAL A 385 -0.94 -11.19 -37.19
CA VAL A 385 -1.87 -10.40 -38.03
C VAL A 385 -3.30 -10.94 -37.91
N GLU A 386 -3.47 -12.25 -38.07
CA GLU A 386 -4.77 -12.92 -37.96
C GLU A 386 -5.40 -12.71 -36.58
N GLN A 387 -4.63 -12.93 -35.50
CA GLN A 387 -5.10 -12.75 -34.13
C GLN A 387 -5.45 -11.29 -33.80
N MET A 388 -4.69 -10.33 -34.32
CA MET A 388 -5.00 -8.92 -34.17
C MET A 388 -6.32 -8.55 -34.86
N PHE A 389 -6.56 -9.06 -36.07
CA PHE A 389 -7.82 -8.84 -36.79
C PHE A 389 -9.01 -9.40 -35.99
N LEU A 390 -8.93 -10.67 -35.58
CA LEU A 390 -9.97 -11.33 -34.79
C LEU A 390 -10.25 -10.59 -33.48
N ARG A 391 -9.22 -10.00 -32.88
CA ARG A 391 -9.35 -9.22 -31.65
C ARG A 391 -10.07 -7.89 -31.87
N PHE A 392 -9.72 -7.16 -32.92
CA PHE A 392 -10.33 -5.86 -33.22
C PHE A 392 -11.79 -6.00 -33.64
N TYR A 393 -12.13 -7.08 -34.35
CA TYR A 393 -13.43 -7.32 -34.96
C TYR A 393 -14.22 -8.47 -34.30
N ARG A 394 -14.05 -8.67 -32.98
CA ARG A 394 -14.62 -9.79 -32.20
C ARG A 394 -16.13 -10.03 -32.32
N ASN A 395 -16.90 -9.01 -32.71
CA ASN A 395 -18.37 -9.05 -32.72
C ASN A 395 -18.96 -9.23 -34.13
N ILE A 396 -18.12 -9.61 -35.09
CA ILE A 396 -18.55 -9.83 -36.47
C ILE A 396 -18.80 -11.33 -36.62
N ASP A 397 -19.90 -11.67 -37.31
CA ASP A 397 -20.46 -13.03 -37.50
C ASP A 397 -19.42 -14.10 -37.88
N ASP A 398 -19.84 -15.36 -38.07
CA ASP A 398 -18.99 -16.52 -38.44
C ASP A 398 -17.96 -16.26 -39.57
N ARG A 399 -18.18 -15.22 -40.38
CA ARG A 399 -17.27 -14.70 -41.43
C ARG A 399 -15.97 -14.04 -40.91
N ALA A 400 -15.86 -13.67 -39.64
CA ALA A 400 -14.68 -12.97 -39.11
C ALA A 400 -13.39 -13.78 -39.29
N ASN A 401 -13.46 -15.11 -39.16
CA ASN A 401 -12.33 -16.01 -39.37
C ASN A 401 -11.88 -16.06 -40.84
N GLU A 402 -12.83 -16.00 -41.78
CA GLU A 402 -12.53 -15.99 -43.20
C GLU A 402 -11.89 -14.66 -43.62
N LEU A 403 -12.46 -13.54 -43.15
CA LEU A 403 -11.92 -12.20 -43.40
C LEU A 403 -10.52 -12.02 -42.79
N ALA A 404 -10.28 -12.57 -41.59
CA ALA A 404 -8.96 -12.53 -40.94
C ALA A 404 -7.89 -13.24 -41.79
N LYS A 405 -8.22 -14.39 -42.37
CA LYS A 405 -7.32 -15.13 -43.27
C LYS A 405 -7.04 -14.36 -44.55
N GLN A 406 -8.09 -13.84 -45.20
CA GLN A 406 -7.95 -13.03 -46.41
C GLN A 406 -7.10 -11.77 -46.18
N PHE A 407 -7.31 -11.09 -45.04
CA PHE A 407 -6.50 -9.94 -44.64
C PHE A 407 -5.04 -10.32 -44.43
N THR A 408 -4.80 -11.42 -43.71
CA THR A 408 -3.46 -11.93 -43.43
C THR A 408 -2.71 -12.29 -44.72
N GLU A 409 -3.35 -13.00 -45.64
CA GLU A 409 -2.81 -13.32 -46.97
C GLU A 409 -2.48 -12.04 -47.76
N SER A 410 -3.37 -11.05 -47.72
CA SER A 410 -3.19 -9.77 -48.41
C SER A 410 -2.00 -8.99 -47.85
N VAL A 411 -1.84 -8.92 -46.52
CA VAL A 411 -0.69 -8.27 -45.87
C VAL A 411 0.62 -8.97 -46.21
N ILE A 412 0.66 -10.31 -46.15
CA ILE A 412 1.86 -11.10 -46.45
C ILE A 412 2.25 -10.98 -47.93
N SER A 413 1.27 -10.90 -48.83
CA SER A 413 1.51 -10.77 -50.27
C SER A 413 2.31 -9.51 -50.64
N GLN A 414 2.24 -8.46 -49.83
CA GLN A 414 2.97 -7.21 -50.02
C GLN A 414 4.48 -7.35 -49.76
N LYS A 415 4.93 -8.44 -49.12
CA LYS A 415 6.35 -8.74 -48.81
C LYS A 415 7.08 -7.59 -48.09
N LYS A 416 6.35 -6.78 -47.32
CA LYS A 416 6.88 -5.69 -46.51
C LYS A 416 6.74 -6.03 -45.03
N GLN A 417 7.70 -5.59 -44.22
CA GLN A 417 7.63 -5.70 -42.77
C GLN A 417 6.53 -4.78 -42.24
N VAL A 418 5.81 -5.25 -41.22
CA VAL A 418 4.70 -4.50 -40.61
C VAL A 418 4.75 -4.70 -39.09
N SER A 419 4.60 -3.59 -38.36
CA SER A 419 4.55 -3.61 -36.90
C SER A 419 3.10 -3.74 -36.39
N PRO A 420 2.90 -4.32 -35.19
CA PRO A 420 1.63 -4.26 -34.49
C PRO A 420 1.09 -2.83 -34.35
N ALA A 421 1.95 -1.84 -34.10
CA ALA A 421 1.53 -0.44 -34.01
C ALA A 421 0.91 0.09 -35.32
N GLN A 422 1.50 -0.22 -36.48
CA GLN A 422 0.95 0.15 -37.78
C GLN A 422 -0.40 -0.51 -38.04
N ILE A 423 -0.53 -1.81 -37.76
CA ILE A 423 -1.81 -2.54 -37.90
C ILE A 423 -2.87 -1.95 -36.97
N GLN A 424 -2.52 -1.69 -35.71
CA GLN A 424 -3.43 -1.08 -34.76
C GLN A 424 -3.89 0.31 -35.23
N GLY A 425 -2.96 1.14 -35.70
CA GLY A 425 -3.27 2.46 -36.26
C GLY A 425 -4.19 2.37 -37.49
N PHE A 426 -3.93 1.43 -38.39
CA PHE A 426 -4.76 1.17 -39.56
C PHE A 426 -6.19 0.77 -39.18
N PHE A 427 -6.37 -0.18 -38.26
CA PHE A 427 -7.69 -0.57 -37.79
C PHE A 427 -8.46 0.57 -37.11
N MET A 428 -7.78 1.57 -36.54
CA MET A 428 -8.44 2.74 -35.96
C MET A 428 -9.14 3.63 -37.01
N PHE A 429 -8.75 3.58 -38.29
CA PHE A 429 -9.47 4.26 -39.37
C PHE A 429 -10.73 3.49 -39.81
N TYR A 430 -10.76 2.17 -39.60
CA TYR A 430 -11.83 1.27 -40.05
C TYR A 430 -12.49 0.53 -38.86
N LYS A 431 -12.88 1.26 -37.82
CA LYS A 431 -13.31 0.69 -36.53
C LYS A 431 -14.46 -0.31 -36.62
N ASN A 432 -15.44 -0.04 -37.50
CA ASN A 432 -16.67 -0.83 -37.63
C ASN A 432 -16.85 -1.46 -39.01
N SER A 433 -15.84 -1.39 -39.89
CA SER A 433 -15.95 -1.77 -41.30
C SER A 433 -14.84 -2.76 -41.67
N PRO A 434 -14.96 -4.06 -41.34
CA PRO A 434 -13.92 -5.06 -41.61
C PRO A 434 -13.69 -5.27 -43.12
N GLU A 435 -14.72 -5.06 -43.96
CA GLU A 435 -14.62 -5.25 -45.40
C GLU A 435 -13.76 -4.17 -46.07
N ASP A 436 -13.78 -2.96 -45.52
CA ASP A 436 -12.99 -1.84 -46.04
C ASP A 436 -11.50 -1.97 -45.71
N VAL A 437 -11.17 -2.72 -44.66
CA VAL A 437 -9.79 -3.09 -44.30
C VAL A 437 -9.13 -3.89 -45.44
N LEU A 438 -9.86 -4.82 -46.07
CA LEU A 438 -9.36 -5.65 -47.17
C LEU A 438 -9.09 -4.84 -48.44
N LYS A 439 -9.90 -3.80 -48.70
CA LYS A 439 -9.74 -2.96 -49.90
C LYS A 439 -8.56 -2.01 -49.80
N ASN A 440 -8.16 -1.63 -48.57
CA ASN A 440 -7.20 -0.56 -48.32
C ASN A 440 -5.91 -1.06 -47.63
N VAL A 441 -5.53 -2.33 -47.80
CA VAL A 441 -4.36 -2.94 -47.13
C VAL A 441 -3.06 -2.15 -47.38
N SER A 442 -2.90 -1.54 -48.56
CA SER A 442 -1.69 -0.75 -48.89
C SER A 442 -1.49 0.47 -47.99
N HIS A 443 -2.57 1.07 -47.46
CA HIS A 443 -2.49 2.24 -46.57
C HIS A 443 -1.75 1.94 -45.25
N ILE A 444 -1.58 0.67 -44.84
CA ILE A 444 -0.85 0.32 -43.61
C ILE A 444 0.56 0.95 -43.59
N TRP A 445 1.23 0.97 -44.75
CA TRP A 445 2.60 1.50 -44.87
C TRP A 445 2.66 3.00 -45.18
N GLU A 446 1.52 3.63 -45.43
CA GLU A 446 1.42 5.09 -45.67
C GLU A 446 1.21 5.86 -44.35
N LEU A 447 0.87 5.16 -43.27
CA LEU A 447 0.64 5.73 -41.94
C LEU A 447 1.93 6.01 -41.13
N THR A 448 3.09 5.96 -41.78
CA THR A 448 4.41 6.13 -41.14
C THR A 448 5.17 7.34 -41.63
#